data_AF-A0A3N7CG10-F1
#
_entry.id   AF-A0A3N7CG10-F1
#
_cell.length_a   1.000
_cell.length_b   1.000
_cell.length_c   1.000
_cell.angle_alpha   90.00
_cell.angle_beta   90.00
_cell.angle_gamma   90.00
#
_symmetry.space_group_name_H-M   'P 1'
#
loop_
_entity.id
_entity.type
_entity.pdbx_description
1 polymer ?
#
loop_
_entity_poly.entity_id
_entity_poly.type
_entity_poly.pdbx_seq_one_letter_code
_entity_poly.pdbx_strand_id
1 'polypeptide(L)'
;MRNPSLPAAGLSQSKGRAQHPGLWGALDYRCFPSAFINFIQFFHMATFSLRLGPVWREPAYARRSPDGVLLRKEKLIVFKKLLAAVGVGGAMVDTVLDNPSLRPGDTLTGKVLIKGGGVPQSIEYVDLVLMTEVEKKINGEEYRASHALQRYRVSGAIQLSAGQDMILPFALGLPLETPVNNAQALASPGFQAYLPRVRAAVWIHTDLAIASARDAEDRDFLDIHPLPQMLQLISAMAQLGYAHVSSDVEAGAARFNNIQSSLGCYQEFEFKPTRNNFGNSFGGGFGGSSVKEVEITCIPRTEGVHVLLEVDRRYRGDSYRSLRMGSDWQHVNWQEQLQRVLA
;
A
#
# COMPACT_ATOMS: atom_id res chain seq x y z
N MET A 1 65.41 20.90 30.21
CA MET A 1 65.48 22.17 30.98
C MET A 1 64.91 23.26 30.09
N ARG A 2 63.87 24.06 30.39
CA ARG A 2 62.97 24.28 31.52
C ARG A 2 61.61 24.70 30.92
N ASN A 3 60.52 24.24 31.52
CA ASN A 3 59.21 24.90 31.49
C ASN A 3 59.28 26.09 32.48
N PRO A 4 58.56 27.20 32.26
CA PRO A 4 57.34 27.47 33.04
C PRO A 4 56.34 28.36 32.23
N SER A 5 55.09 28.68 32.58
CA SER A 5 54.09 28.37 33.62
C SER A 5 52.82 29.16 33.24
N LEU A 6 51.64 28.61 33.52
CA LEU A 6 50.33 29.29 33.52
C LEU A 6 50.26 30.46 34.53
N PRO A 7 49.22 31.30 34.45
CA PRO A 7 48.23 31.29 35.53
C PRO A 7 46.76 31.31 35.07
N ALA A 8 45.90 31.08 36.06
CA ALA A 8 44.49 30.69 35.98
C ALA A 8 43.50 31.83 36.33
N ALA A 9 42.20 31.46 36.24
CA ALA A 9 41.05 31.87 37.06
C ALA A 9 40.07 32.91 36.50
N GLY A 10 38.77 32.57 36.61
CA GLY A 10 37.62 33.44 36.34
C GLY A 10 36.27 32.71 36.35
N LEU A 11 35.88 32.13 37.50
CA LEU A 11 34.52 31.65 37.79
C LEU A 11 33.61 32.84 38.16
N SER A 12 32.37 32.86 37.67
CA SER A 12 31.27 33.62 38.26
C SER A 12 29.99 32.78 38.22
N GLN A 13 29.55 32.35 39.40
CA GLN A 13 28.18 31.95 39.69
C GLN A 13 27.43 33.15 40.28
N SER A 14 26.16 33.31 39.96
CA SER A 14 25.19 33.88 40.90
C SER A 14 23.87 33.12 40.82
N LYS A 15 23.30 32.92 42.03
CA LYS A 15 22.13 32.10 42.38
C LYS A 15 20.91 32.97 42.62
N GLY A 16 19.73 32.35 42.45
CA GLY A 16 18.54 32.52 43.29
C GLY A 16 17.41 33.32 42.62
N ARG A 17 16.12 33.08 42.88
CA ARG A 17 15.41 32.09 43.71
C ARG A 17 13.94 32.12 43.28
N ALA A 18 13.23 31.01 43.55
CA ALA A 18 11.86 30.64 43.21
C ALA A 18 10.72 31.64 43.53
N GLN A 19 9.59 31.47 42.84
CA GLN A 19 8.22 31.48 43.40
C GLN A 19 7.17 30.88 42.42
N HIS A 20 6.44 29.85 42.89
CA HIS A 20 5.11 29.40 42.40
C HIS A 20 4.02 30.21 43.14
N PRO A 21 2.81 30.44 42.58
CA PRO A 21 1.70 29.45 42.57
C PRO A 21 0.85 29.46 41.27
N GLY A 22 0.23 28.34 40.86
CA GLY A 22 -1.22 28.05 41.02
C GLY A 22 -2.01 28.35 39.73
N LEU A 23 -2.40 27.36 38.91
CA LEU A 23 -3.69 26.62 38.87
C LEU A 23 -4.88 27.36 38.21
N TRP A 24 -5.48 26.68 37.20
CA TRP A 24 -6.82 26.79 36.58
C TRP A 24 -7.04 27.55 35.25
N GLY A 25 -7.79 26.89 34.34
CA GLY A 25 -8.59 27.52 33.27
C GLY A 25 -8.28 27.03 31.85
N ALA A 26 -8.73 25.85 31.44
CA ALA A 26 -9.95 25.62 30.63
C ALA A 26 -9.71 25.65 29.11
N LEU A 27 -9.63 24.45 28.51
CA LEU A 27 -9.85 24.21 27.08
C LEU A 27 -11.36 24.19 26.81
N ASP A 28 -11.80 25.08 25.93
CA ASP A 28 -13.19 25.23 25.51
C ASP A 28 -13.48 24.27 24.33
N TYR A 29 -14.36 23.30 24.55
CA TYR A 29 -14.98 22.47 23.52
C TYR A 29 -16.48 22.40 23.80
N ARG A 30 -17.25 23.25 23.11
CA ARG A 30 -18.68 23.06 22.80
C ARG A 30 -18.86 23.63 21.39
N CYS A 31 -19.49 22.93 20.44
CA CYS A 31 -20.93 22.71 20.41
C CYS A 31 -21.33 21.36 19.79
N PHE A 32 -22.17 20.64 20.54
CA PHE A 32 -23.22 19.73 20.03
C PHE A 32 -24.47 20.57 19.66
N PRO A 33 -25.43 20.02 18.90
CA PRO A 33 -26.59 19.42 19.58
C PRO A 33 -27.03 18.07 19.03
N SER A 34 -27.51 17.28 19.98
CA SER A 34 -28.08 15.94 19.93
C SER A 34 -29.60 15.99 19.73
N ALA A 35 -30.17 14.94 19.12
CA ALA A 35 -31.51 14.39 19.40
C ALA A 35 -31.74 13.09 18.57
N PHE A 36 -32.34 11.97 19.01
CA PHE A 36 -32.99 11.50 20.24
C PHE A 36 -33.16 9.94 20.07
N ILE A 37 -32.73 9.09 21.03
CA ILE A 37 -33.54 8.22 21.96
C ILE A 37 -34.20 6.96 21.34
N ASN A 38 -33.69 5.73 21.57
CA ASN A 38 -33.87 4.71 22.67
C ASN A 38 -34.88 3.59 22.33
N PHE A 39 -34.51 2.31 22.55
CA PHE A 39 -35.23 1.39 23.45
C PHE A 39 -34.51 0.02 23.69
N ILE A 40 -34.31 -0.27 24.99
CA ILE A 40 -34.24 -1.58 25.71
C ILE A 40 -32.96 -2.46 25.66
N GLN A 41 -32.22 -2.40 26.77
CA GLN A 41 -31.58 -3.56 27.45
C GLN A 41 -32.60 -4.22 28.39
N PHE A 42 -32.61 -5.56 28.52
CA PHE A 42 -32.71 -6.32 29.79
C PHE A 42 -32.80 -7.84 29.53
N PHE A 43 -31.76 -8.61 29.84
CA PHE A 43 -31.73 -9.63 30.93
C PHE A 43 -30.52 -10.58 30.84
N HIS A 44 -30.03 -10.92 32.03
CA HIS A 44 -28.84 -11.71 32.36
C HIS A 44 -29.23 -13.15 32.81
N MET A 45 -28.31 -14.09 32.57
CA MET A 45 -27.95 -15.32 33.33
C MET A 45 -28.95 -16.43 33.70
N ALA A 46 -28.49 -17.67 33.43
CA ALA A 46 -28.90 -18.96 33.99
C ALA A 46 -28.46 -19.11 35.49
N THR A 47 -28.97 -19.98 36.38
CA THR A 47 -29.16 -21.45 36.32
C THR A 47 -29.88 -21.96 37.61
N PHE A 48 -30.51 -23.15 37.52
CA PHE A 48 -30.80 -24.19 38.54
C PHE A 48 -31.84 -23.99 39.68
N SER A 49 -32.90 -24.84 39.71
CA SER A 49 -33.12 -25.89 40.73
C SER A 49 -34.39 -26.73 40.46
N LEU A 50 -34.32 -28.03 40.76
CA LEU A 50 -35.34 -29.09 40.62
C LEU A 50 -36.44 -29.05 41.70
N ARG A 51 -37.69 -29.38 41.34
CA ARG A 51 -38.69 -30.06 42.22
C ARG A 51 -39.82 -30.72 41.42
N LEU A 52 -40.31 -31.85 41.94
CA LEU A 52 -41.21 -32.83 41.34
C LEU A 52 -42.72 -32.56 41.56
N GLY A 53 -43.53 -32.85 40.52
CA GLY A 53 -44.90 -33.42 40.56
C GLY A 53 -46.11 -32.45 40.52
N PRO A 54 -47.35 -32.89 40.17
CA PRO A 54 -47.77 -34.06 39.40
C PRO A 54 -48.71 -33.76 38.20
N VAL A 55 -48.80 -34.75 37.29
CA VAL A 55 -49.90 -35.15 36.39
C VAL A 55 -51.08 -34.19 36.20
N TRP A 56 -51.24 -33.67 34.97
CA TRP A 56 -52.56 -33.33 34.40
C TRP A 56 -52.65 -33.83 32.96
N ARG A 57 -53.76 -34.52 32.68
CA ARG A 57 -54.10 -35.18 31.41
C ARG A 57 -54.33 -34.17 30.28
N GLU A 58 -54.02 -34.58 29.05
CA GLU A 58 -54.53 -33.96 27.82
C GLU A 58 -56.07 -33.88 27.83
N PRO A 59 -56.60 -32.89 27.11
CA PRO A 59 -57.55 -33.25 26.07
C PRO A 59 -57.06 -32.77 24.70
N ALA A 60 -57.02 -33.71 23.76
CA ALA A 60 -56.98 -33.44 22.35
C ALA A 60 -58.18 -32.55 21.95
N TYR A 61 -57.91 -31.36 21.42
CA TYR A 61 -58.75 -30.80 20.37
C TYR A 61 -57.89 -30.00 19.40
N ALA A 62 -57.74 -30.57 18.22
CA ALA A 62 -57.23 -29.87 17.06
C ALA A 62 -58.02 -28.58 16.83
N ARG A 63 -57.33 -27.45 16.74
CA ARG A 63 -57.73 -26.39 15.80
C ARG A 63 -56.54 -26.07 14.93
N ARG A 64 -56.66 -26.51 13.68
CA ARG A 64 -55.96 -25.92 12.54
C ARG A 64 -56.17 -24.41 12.59
N SER A 65 -55.09 -23.66 12.60
CA SER A 65 -55.08 -22.37 11.89
C SER A 65 -54.91 -22.73 10.40
N PRO A 66 -55.88 -22.39 9.53
CA PRO A 66 -55.55 -22.12 8.14
C PRO A 66 -54.75 -20.80 8.15
N ASP A 67 -53.87 -20.60 7.18
CA ASP A 67 -53.15 -19.34 6.92
C ASP A 67 -51.80 -19.13 7.62
N GLY A 68 -51.21 -20.20 8.16
CA GLY A 68 -49.76 -20.25 8.35
C GLY A 68 -49.07 -20.43 7.00
N VAL A 69 -48.56 -19.35 6.41
CA VAL A 69 -47.73 -19.39 5.19
C VAL A 69 -46.47 -20.20 5.47
N LEU A 70 -46.57 -21.52 5.31
CA LEU A 70 -45.45 -22.39 4.99
C LEU A 70 -44.93 -21.91 3.63
N LEU A 71 -43.99 -20.96 3.66
CA LEU A 71 -43.03 -20.82 2.56
C LEU A 71 -42.44 -22.21 2.36
N ARG A 72 -42.95 -22.94 1.36
CA ARG A 72 -42.42 -24.26 0.98
C ARG A 72 -40.91 -24.10 0.89
N LYS A 73 -40.13 -25.00 1.49
CA LYS A 73 -38.66 -24.94 1.53
C LYS A 73 -38.06 -24.58 0.16
N GLU A 74 -38.67 -25.07 -0.92
CA GLU A 74 -38.36 -24.70 -2.31
C GLU A 74 -38.45 -23.20 -2.60
N LYS A 75 -39.55 -22.52 -2.24
CA LYS A 75 -39.69 -21.06 -2.41
C LYS A 75 -38.66 -20.29 -1.58
N LEU A 76 -38.33 -20.78 -0.38
CA LEU A 76 -37.31 -20.15 0.46
C LEU A 76 -35.90 -20.33 -0.13
N ILE A 77 -35.57 -21.50 -0.68
CA ILE A 77 -34.29 -21.75 -1.36
C ILE A 77 -34.17 -20.89 -2.62
N VAL A 78 -35.24 -20.78 -3.41
CA VAL A 78 -35.27 -19.89 -4.58
C VAL A 78 -35.07 -18.43 -4.17
N PHE A 79 -35.74 -17.97 -3.10
CA PHE A 79 -35.56 -16.62 -2.57
C PHE A 79 -34.12 -16.37 -2.08
N LYS A 80 -33.52 -17.32 -1.35
CA LYS A 80 -32.11 -17.24 -0.91
C LYS A 80 -31.13 -17.24 -2.08
N LYS A 81 -31.38 -18.02 -3.14
CA LYS A 81 -30.56 -18.00 -4.37
C LYS A 81 -30.64 -16.65 -5.06
N LEU A 82 -31.82 -16.05 -5.16
CA LEU A 82 -31.99 -14.70 -5.73
C LEU A 82 -31.28 -13.63 -4.89
N LEU A 83 -31.36 -13.71 -3.55
CA LEU A 83 -30.63 -12.81 -2.66
C LEU A 83 -29.10 -12.98 -2.78
N ALA A 84 -28.62 -14.22 -2.80
CA ALA A 84 -27.20 -14.50 -2.98
C ALA A 84 -26.69 -14.00 -4.35
N ALA A 85 -27.51 -14.12 -5.40
CA ALA A 85 -27.16 -13.63 -6.74
C ALA A 85 -26.94 -12.11 -6.78
N VAL A 86 -27.65 -11.34 -5.95
CA VAL A 86 -27.46 -9.88 -5.81
C VAL A 86 -26.40 -9.51 -4.74
N GLY A 87 -25.72 -10.50 -4.15
CA GLY A 87 -24.64 -10.32 -3.17
C GLY A 87 -25.05 -10.42 -1.70
N VAL A 88 -26.33 -10.62 -1.39
CA VAL A 88 -26.80 -10.75 0.00
C VAL A 88 -26.68 -12.20 0.47
N GLY A 89 -25.74 -12.47 1.38
CA GLY A 89 -25.51 -13.82 1.93
C GLY A 89 -24.93 -14.81 0.93
N GLY A 90 -24.26 -14.30 -0.11
CA GLY A 90 -23.44 -15.08 -1.03
C GLY A 90 -22.10 -15.50 -0.41
N ALA A 91 -21.29 -16.19 -1.20
CA ALA A 91 -19.95 -16.57 -0.79
C ALA A 91 -19.07 -15.34 -0.52
N MET A 92 -18.13 -15.49 0.40
CA MET A 92 -17.16 -14.47 0.78
C MET A 92 -15.75 -14.98 0.49
N VAL A 93 -14.84 -14.05 0.23
CA VAL A 93 -13.42 -14.32 0.00
C VAL A 93 -12.58 -13.37 0.84
N ASP A 94 -11.46 -13.87 1.34
CA ASP A 94 -10.46 -13.13 2.13
C ASP A 94 -9.08 -13.70 1.83
N THR A 95 -8.15 -12.87 1.39
CA THR A 95 -6.78 -13.28 1.10
C THR A 95 -5.90 -12.95 2.29
N VAL A 96 -5.19 -13.97 2.79
CA VAL A 96 -4.27 -13.82 3.93
C VAL A 96 -2.86 -14.02 3.42
N LEU A 97 -2.10 -12.92 3.41
CA LEU A 97 -0.70 -12.90 3.02
C LEU A 97 0.20 -13.35 4.19
N ASP A 98 1.21 -14.18 3.92
CA ASP A 98 2.17 -14.59 4.96
C ASP A 98 3.15 -13.46 5.30
N ASN A 99 3.59 -12.71 4.28
CA ASN A 99 4.42 -11.51 4.42
C ASN A 99 4.09 -10.50 3.30
N PRO A 100 3.52 -9.33 3.61
CA PRO A 100 3.21 -8.30 2.61
C PRO A 100 4.42 -7.42 2.24
N SER A 101 5.56 -7.56 2.93
CA SER A 101 6.79 -6.79 2.68
C SER A 101 7.74 -7.57 1.76
N LEU A 102 7.96 -7.04 0.56
CA LEU A 102 8.61 -7.74 -0.56
C LEU A 102 9.50 -6.79 -1.36
N ARG A 103 10.25 -7.33 -2.32
CA ARG A 103 10.96 -6.61 -3.37
C ARG A 103 10.52 -7.11 -4.75
N PRO A 104 10.75 -6.32 -5.82
CA PRO A 104 10.55 -6.82 -7.18
C PRO A 104 11.34 -8.11 -7.44
N GLY A 105 10.67 -9.14 -7.96
CA GLY A 105 11.25 -10.48 -8.16
C GLY A 105 11.05 -11.46 -7.00
N ASP A 106 10.63 -11.02 -5.82
CA ASP A 106 10.35 -11.93 -4.69
C ASP A 106 9.10 -12.78 -4.96
N THR A 107 8.94 -13.86 -4.18
CA THR A 107 7.72 -14.68 -4.20
C THR A 107 6.82 -14.30 -3.03
N LEU A 108 5.59 -13.87 -3.34
CA LEU A 108 4.52 -13.68 -2.36
C LEU A 108 3.81 -15.00 -2.11
N THR A 109 3.66 -15.37 -0.84
CA THR A 109 2.93 -16.57 -0.41
C THR A 109 1.77 -16.20 0.51
N GLY A 110 0.78 -17.07 0.55
CA GLY A 110 -0.38 -16.91 1.41
C GLY A 110 -1.46 -17.94 1.10
N LYS A 111 -2.69 -17.59 1.48
CA LYS A 111 -3.87 -18.42 1.25
C LYS A 111 -5.10 -17.57 0.98
N VAL A 112 -5.95 -18.04 0.07
CA VAL A 112 -7.30 -17.52 -0.12
C VAL A 112 -8.25 -18.33 0.75
N LEU A 113 -8.98 -17.65 1.62
CA LEU A 113 -10.04 -18.19 2.44
C LEU A 113 -11.37 -17.92 1.76
N ILE A 114 -12.19 -18.96 1.57
CA ILE A 114 -13.50 -18.85 0.93
C ILE A 114 -14.56 -19.41 1.88
N LYS A 115 -15.60 -18.62 2.13
CA LYS A 115 -16.78 -19.04 2.90
C LYS A 115 -17.99 -19.16 1.98
N GLY A 116 -18.61 -20.34 1.93
CA GLY A 116 -19.86 -20.55 1.21
C GLY A 116 -21.02 -19.77 1.82
N GLY A 117 -21.88 -19.23 0.95
CA GLY A 117 -23.06 -18.48 1.35
C GLY A 117 -24.18 -19.34 1.94
N GLY A 118 -25.38 -18.79 2.01
CA GLY A 118 -26.56 -19.46 2.57
C GLY A 118 -27.14 -20.60 1.72
N VAL A 119 -26.62 -20.80 0.51
CA VAL A 119 -27.02 -21.83 -0.47
C VAL A 119 -25.77 -22.34 -1.22
N PRO A 120 -25.80 -23.53 -1.84
CA PRO A 120 -24.71 -23.96 -2.71
C PRO A 120 -24.52 -23.01 -3.90
N GLN A 121 -23.27 -22.73 -4.24
CA GLN A 121 -22.87 -21.83 -5.33
C GLN A 121 -21.78 -22.50 -6.19
N SER A 122 -21.82 -22.24 -7.49
CA SER A 122 -20.76 -22.63 -8.41
C SER A 122 -19.83 -21.45 -8.61
N ILE A 123 -18.54 -21.65 -8.33
CA ILE A 123 -17.49 -20.68 -8.58
C ILE A 123 -16.83 -21.08 -9.90
N GLU A 124 -16.63 -20.13 -10.80
CA GLU A 124 -16.01 -20.35 -12.10
C GLU A 124 -14.48 -20.35 -12.00
N TYR A 125 -13.94 -19.44 -11.19
CA TYR A 125 -12.52 -19.37 -10.88
C TYR A 125 -12.25 -18.55 -9.61
N VAL A 126 -11.04 -18.70 -9.10
CA VAL A 126 -10.42 -17.83 -8.10
C VAL A 126 -9.15 -17.27 -8.72
N ASP A 127 -9.12 -15.96 -8.95
CA ASP A 127 -7.95 -15.25 -9.47
C ASP A 127 -7.36 -14.32 -8.40
N LEU A 128 -6.04 -14.22 -8.39
CA LEU A 128 -5.31 -13.13 -7.75
C LEU A 128 -4.70 -12.25 -8.83
N VAL A 129 -4.92 -10.94 -8.72
CA VAL A 129 -4.38 -9.96 -9.66
C VAL A 129 -3.46 -9.02 -8.90
N LEU A 130 -2.19 -8.98 -9.28
CA LEU A 130 -1.25 -7.96 -8.83
C LEU A 130 -1.59 -6.66 -9.54
N MET A 131 -1.88 -5.62 -8.77
CA MET A 131 -2.38 -4.35 -9.25
C MET A 131 -1.48 -3.21 -8.80
N THR A 132 -1.52 -2.11 -9.55
CA THR A 132 -1.00 -0.82 -9.13
C THR A 132 -1.93 0.31 -9.53
N GLU A 133 -1.63 1.53 -9.09
CA GLU A 133 -2.29 2.75 -9.54
C GLU A 133 -1.35 3.49 -10.49
N VAL A 134 -1.85 3.86 -11.67
CA VAL A 134 -1.09 4.57 -12.69
C VAL A 134 -1.68 5.94 -12.95
N GLU A 135 -0.82 6.89 -13.27
CA GLU A 135 -1.16 8.17 -13.84
C GLU A 135 -1.42 8.03 -15.34
N LYS A 136 -2.47 8.69 -15.81
CA LYS A 136 -2.87 8.72 -17.22
C LYS A 136 -3.20 10.15 -17.60
N LYS A 137 -2.83 10.53 -18.82
CA LYS A 137 -3.17 11.82 -19.42
C LYS A 137 -4.26 11.63 -20.47
N ILE A 138 -5.47 12.13 -20.22
CA ILE A 138 -6.55 12.22 -21.22
C ILE A 138 -6.83 13.69 -21.46
N ASN A 139 -6.78 14.12 -22.72
CA ASN A 139 -7.09 15.50 -23.13
C ASN A 139 -6.30 16.59 -22.36
N GLY A 140 -5.09 16.26 -21.89
CA GLY A 140 -4.25 17.16 -21.10
C GLY A 140 -4.56 17.18 -19.60
N GLU A 141 -5.54 16.41 -19.13
CA GLU A 141 -5.83 16.23 -17.71
C GLU A 141 -5.22 14.93 -17.19
N GLU A 142 -4.61 15.00 -16.01
CA GLU A 142 -4.02 13.88 -15.28
C GLU A 142 -5.08 13.22 -14.38
N TYR A 143 -5.20 11.90 -14.48
CA TYR A 143 -6.08 11.10 -13.63
C TYR A 143 -5.41 9.79 -13.23
N ARG A 144 -5.80 9.28 -12.07
CA ARG A 144 -5.31 8.00 -11.55
C ARG A 144 -6.28 6.87 -11.86
N ALA A 145 -5.72 5.72 -12.23
CA ALA A 145 -6.48 4.53 -12.55
C ALA A 145 -5.79 3.27 -12.05
N SER A 146 -6.57 2.29 -11.61
CA SER A 146 -6.07 0.95 -11.35
C SER A 146 -5.54 0.31 -12.64
N HIS A 147 -4.44 -0.42 -12.53
CA HIS A 147 -3.79 -1.13 -13.62
C HIS A 147 -3.34 -2.51 -13.18
N ALA A 148 -3.66 -3.53 -13.98
CA ALA A 148 -3.25 -4.91 -13.69
C ALA A 148 -1.83 -5.14 -14.20
N LEU A 149 -0.93 -5.52 -13.29
CA LEU A 149 0.46 -5.89 -13.60
C LEU A 149 0.56 -7.35 -14.03
N GLN A 150 -0.10 -8.25 -13.30
CA GLN A 150 -0.12 -9.68 -13.60
C GLN A 150 -1.33 -10.38 -12.97
N ARG A 151 -1.86 -11.41 -13.62
CA ARG A 151 -2.99 -12.23 -13.15
C ARG A 151 -2.54 -13.68 -12.93
N TYR A 152 -3.04 -14.28 -11.86
CA TYR A 152 -2.74 -15.66 -11.45
C TYR A 152 -4.04 -16.41 -11.13
N ARG A 153 -4.22 -17.56 -11.77
CA ARG A 153 -5.33 -18.48 -11.49
C ARG A 153 -4.96 -19.34 -10.28
N VAL A 154 -5.59 -19.10 -9.13
CA VAL A 154 -5.40 -19.93 -7.92
C VAL A 154 -6.21 -21.22 -8.03
N SER A 155 -7.44 -21.14 -8.55
CA SER A 155 -8.28 -22.31 -8.78
C SER A 155 -9.20 -22.09 -9.98
N GLY A 156 -9.43 -23.15 -10.76
CA GLY A 156 -10.52 -23.20 -11.72
C GLY A 156 -11.88 -23.41 -11.03
N ALA A 157 -12.83 -23.98 -11.76
CA ALA A 157 -14.19 -24.15 -11.27
C ALA A 157 -14.26 -25.02 -10.01
N ILE A 158 -14.99 -24.55 -9.00
CA ILE A 158 -15.24 -25.27 -7.74
C ILE A 158 -16.73 -25.22 -7.40
N GLN A 159 -17.23 -26.30 -6.79
CA GLN A 159 -18.57 -26.32 -6.22
C GLN A 159 -18.46 -26.06 -4.73
N LEU A 160 -19.14 -25.00 -4.27
CA LEU A 160 -19.10 -24.56 -2.89
C LEU A 160 -20.45 -24.86 -2.23
N SER A 161 -20.44 -25.71 -1.20
CA SER A 161 -21.64 -26.01 -0.43
C SER A 161 -22.03 -24.83 0.46
N ALA A 162 -23.29 -24.77 0.89
CA ALA A 162 -23.75 -23.74 1.81
C ALA A 162 -22.93 -23.76 3.12
N GLY A 163 -22.37 -22.61 3.50
CA GLY A 163 -21.56 -22.45 4.71
C GLY A 163 -20.20 -23.15 4.70
N GLN A 164 -19.78 -23.78 3.60
CA GLN A 164 -18.51 -24.49 3.51
C GLN A 164 -17.31 -23.55 3.67
N ASP A 165 -16.31 -23.96 4.45
CA ASP A 165 -15.00 -23.31 4.48
C ASP A 165 -14.07 -23.99 3.48
N MET A 166 -13.34 -23.19 2.69
CA MET A 166 -12.31 -23.66 1.77
C MET A 166 -11.07 -22.79 1.87
N ILE A 167 -9.90 -23.42 1.77
CA ILE A 167 -8.60 -22.76 1.84
C ILE A 167 -7.81 -23.14 0.59
N LEU A 168 -7.31 -22.16 -0.14
CA LEU A 168 -6.49 -22.33 -1.33
C LEU A 168 -5.12 -21.67 -1.11
N PRO A 169 -4.05 -22.42 -0.83
CA PRO A 169 -2.71 -21.85 -0.71
C PRO A 169 -2.20 -21.39 -2.07
N PHE A 170 -1.35 -20.35 -2.08
CA PHE A 170 -0.73 -19.86 -3.30
C PHE A 170 0.73 -19.42 -3.07
N ALA A 171 1.47 -19.39 -4.18
CA ALA A 171 2.78 -18.75 -4.29
C ALA A 171 2.85 -18.06 -5.65
N LEU A 172 3.13 -16.76 -5.69
CA LEU A 172 3.20 -15.96 -6.92
C LEU A 172 4.48 -15.13 -6.94
N GLY A 173 5.21 -15.14 -8.06
CA GLY A 173 6.45 -14.38 -8.22
C GLY A 173 6.14 -12.96 -8.72
N LEU A 174 6.59 -11.93 -8.01
CA LEU A 174 6.41 -10.55 -8.44
C LEU A 174 7.23 -10.28 -9.72
N PRO A 175 6.67 -9.58 -10.73
CA PRO A 175 7.45 -9.04 -11.83
C PRO A 175 8.65 -8.23 -11.34
N LEU A 176 9.77 -8.31 -12.05
CA LEU A 176 10.96 -7.48 -11.77
C LEU A 176 10.67 -5.97 -11.93
N GLU A 177 9.66 -5.61 -12.71
CA GLU A 177 9.22 -4.22 -12.93
C GLU A 177 8.11 -3.79 -11.95
N THR A 178 7.79 -4.58 -10.90
CA THR A 178 6.78 -4.18 -9.90
C THR A 178 7.18 -2.84 -9.26
N PRO A 179 6.29 -1.83 -9.22
CA PRO A 179 6.59 -0.54 -8.61
C PRO A 179 6.95 -0.68 -7.13
N VAL A 180 7.89 0.15 -6.68
CA VAL A 180 8.37 0.18 -5.29
C VAL A 180 7.69 1.32 -4.57
N ASN A 181 7.21 1.09 -3.34
CA ASN A 181 6.31 2.03 -2.66
C ASN A 181 6.66 2.33 -1.20
N ASN A 182 7.71 1.71 -0.67
CA ASN A 182 8.16 1.97 0.69
C ASN A 182 8.82 3.37 0.81
N ALA A 183 8.05 4.36 1.25
CA ALA A 183 8.52 5.76 1.35
C ALA A 183 9.74 5.94 2.27
N GLN A 184 9.83 5.14 3.35
CA GLN A 184 10.96 5.22 4.29
C GLN A 184 12.26 4.74 3.65
N ALA A 185 12.22 3.64 2.89
CA ALA A 185 13.38 3.12 2.17
C ALA A 185 13.76 4.00 0.98
N LEU A 186 12.79 4.67 0.37
CA LEU A 186 13.00 5.59 -0.75
C LEU A 186 13.46 7.00 -0.31
N ALA A 187 13.55 7.28 0.99
CA ALA A 187 14.01 8.56 1.50
C ALA A 187 15.49 8.78 1.20
N SER A 188 15.84 10.01 0.79
CA SER A 188 17.24 10.38 0.54
C SER A 188 18.04 10.46 1.85
N PRO A 189 19.18 9.76 1.97
CA PRO A 189 20.04 9.87 3.16
C PRO A 189 20.47 11.31 3.43
N GLY A 190 20.45 11.74 4.70
CA GLY A 190 20.77 13.12 5.07
C GLY A 190 19.60 14.09 4.94
N PHE A 191 18.45 13.64 4.41
CA PHE A 191 17.22 14.42 4.26
C PHE A 191 16.04 13.81 5.04
N GLN A 192 16.29 13.00 6.08
CA GLN A 192 15.29 12.24 6.84
C GLN A 192 14.09 13.05 7.39
N ALA A 193 14.17 14.38 7.49
CA ALA A 193 13.03 15.21 7.84
C ALA A 193 11.94 15.26 6.74
N TYR A 194 12.23 14.76 5.54
CA TYR A 194 11.34 14.77 4.38
C TYR A 194 11.23 13.36 3.79
N LEU A 195 10.06 12.74 3.93
CA LEU A 195 9.73 11.54 3.16
C LEU A 195 9.26 11.94 1.77
N PRO A 196 9.66 11.20 0.71
CA PRO A 196 9.16 11.44 -0.63
C PRO A 196 7.66 11.15 -0.69
N ARG A 197 6.96 11.86 -1.57
CA ARG A 197 5.58 11.56 -1.92
C ARG A 197 5.57 10.37 -2.88
N VAL A 198 5.26 9.19 -2.38
CA VAL A 198 5.22 7.97 -3.21
C VAL A 198 3.78 7.64 -3.59
N ARG A 199 3.50 7.73 -4.89
CA ARG A 199 2.20 7.50 -5.54
C ARG A 199 2.30 6.27 -6.43
N ALA A 200 2.58 5.14 -5.79
CA ALA A 200 2.84 3.85 -6.43
C ALA A 200 2.19 2.71 -5.63
N ALA A 201 0.92 2.86 -5.25
CA ALA A 201 0.23 1.81 -4.47
C ALA A 201 0.29 0.47 -5.22
N VAL A 202 0.57 -0.61 -4.51
CA VAL A 202 0.59 -1.98 -5.05
C VAL A 202 -0.28 -2.85 -4.16
N TRP A 203 -1.12 -3.68 -4.74
CA TRP A 203 -2.00 -4.58 -3.98
C TRP A 203 -2.30 -5.88 -4.74
N ILE A 204 -2.75 -6.88 -4.00
CA ILE A 204 -3.42 -8.06 -4.55
C ILE A 204 -4.92 -7.81 -4.55
N HIS A 205 -5.54 -7.95 -5.71
CA HIS A 205 -6.99 -8.01 -5.84
C HIS A 205 -7.40 -9.47 -6.01
N THR A 206 -8.28 -9.94 -5.13
CA THR A 206 -8.86 -11.28 -5.22
C THR A 206 -10.18 -11.20 -5.94
N ASP A 207 -10.35 -12.03 -6.97
CA ASP A 207 -11.56 -12.14 -7.78
C ASP A 207 -12.12 -13.56 -7.64
N LEU A 208 -13.22 -13.68 -6.90
CA LEU A 208 -14.01 -14.91 -6.78
C LEU A 208 -15.19 -14.83 -7.74
N ALA A 209 -15.03 -15.39 -8.93
CA ALA A 209 -16.06 -15.36 -9.96
C ALA A 209 -17.18 -16.37 -9.66
N ILE A 210 -18.41 -15.88 -9.42
CA ILE A 210 -19.55 -16.71 -9.04
C ILE A 210 -20.54 -16.82 -10.20
N ALA A 211 -20.79 -18.04 -10.66
CA ALA A 211 -21.65 -18.28 -11.80
C ALA A 211 -23.07 -17.70 -11.57
N SER A 212 -23.49 -16.81 -12.48
CA SER A 212 -24.82 -16.16 -12.46
C SER A 212 -25.13 -15.40 -11.16
N ALA A 213 -24.10 -14.91 -10.47
CA ALA A 213 -24.22 -14.12 -9.25
C ALA A 213 -23.20 -12.97 -9.26
N ARG A 214 -23.33 -12.04 -8.33
CA ARG A 214 -22.31 -11.02 -8.08
C ARG A 214 -21.04 -11.67 -7.52
N ASP A 215 -19.90 -11.34 -8.12
CA ASP A 215 -18.58 -11.80 -7.66
C ASP A 215 -18.27 -11.27 -6.26
N ALA A 216 -17.49 -12.04 -5.51
CA ALA A 216 -16.90 -11.57 -4.26
C ALA A 216 -15.46 -11.13 -4.52
N GLU A 217 -15.04 -10.06 -3.86
CA GLU A 217 -13.73 -9.46 -4.06
C GLU A 217 -13.07 -9.12 -2.73
N ASP A 218 -11.75 -9.05 -2.77
CA ASP A 218 -10.92 -8.62 -1.65
C ASP A 218 -9.68 -7.84 -2.14
N ARG A 219 -9.04 -7.08 -1.25
CA ARG A 219 -7.89 -6.21 -1.56
C ARG A 219 -6.88 -6.16 -0.42
N ASP A 220 -5.65 -6.59 -0.69
CA ASP A 220 -4.53 -6.54 0.24
C ASP A 220 -3.37 -5.69 -0.29
N PHE A 221 -3.01 -4.62 0.42
CA PHE A 221 -1.88 -3.77 0.04
C PHE A 221 -0.54 -4.43 0.35
N LEU A 222 0.43 -4.20 -0.54
CA LEU A 222 1.81 -4.68 -0.42
C LEU A 222 2.76 -3.52 -0.12
N ASP A 223 3.77 -3.80 0.70
CA ASP A 223 4.89 -2.91 0.98
C ASP A 223 6.12 -3.35 0.15
N ILE A 224 6.31 -2.70 -0.99
CA ILE A 224 7.35 -3.07 -1.97
C ILE A 224 8.58 -2.20 -1.75
N HIS A 225 9.65 -2.82 -1.27
CA HIS A 225 10.94 -2.18 -1.06
C HIS A 225 11.73 -2.02 -2.37
N PRO A 226 12.51 -0.93 -2.51
CA PRO A 226 13.38 -0.70 -3.66
C PRO A 226 14.46 -1.76 -3.80
N LEU A 227 14.92 -2.01 -5.03
CA LEU A 227 16.12 -2.84 -5.26
C LEU A 227 17.38 -2.14 -4.73
N PRO A 228 18.44 -2.88 -4.34
CA PRO A 228 19.70 -2.29 -3.88
C PRO A 228 20.30 -1.26 -4.87
N GLN A 229 20.16 -1.51 -6.16
CA GLN A 229 20.56 -0.61 -7.24
C GLN A 229 19.81 0.74 -7.17
N MET A 230 18.50 0.73 -6.93
CA MET A 230 17.71 1.96 -6.78
C MET A 230 18.15 2.75 -5.55
N LEU A 231 18.40 2.09 -4.42
CA LEU A 231 18.93 2.71 -3.21
C LEU A 231 20.30 3.37 -3.45
N GLN A 232 21.15 2.73 -4.25
CA GLN A 232 22.46 3.27 -4.62
C GLN A 232 22.35 4.54 -5.46
N LEU A 233 21.39 4.60 -6.40
CA LEU A 233 21.11 5.80 -7.18
C LEU A 233 20.59 6.93 -6.29
N ILE A 234 19.62 6.65 -5.40
CA ILE A 234 19.07 7.63 -4.44
C ILE A 234 20.19 8.19 -3.55
N SER A 235 21.05 7.33 -3.01
CA SER A 235 22.18 7.74 -2.17
C SER A 235 23.20 8.60 -2.95
N ALA A 236 23.50 8.23 -4.20
CA ALA A 236 24.43 9.00 -5.02
C ALA A 236 23.85 10.38 -5.42
N MET A 237 22.56 10.46 -5.73
CA MET A 237 21.85 11.73 -5.96
C MET A 237 21.89 12.62 -4.71
N ALA A 238 21.67 12.05 -3.51
CA ALA A 238 21.77 12.76 -2.25
C ALA A 238 23.17 13.36 -2.01
N GLN A 239 24.23 12.62 -2.33
CA GLN A 239 25.61 13.10 -2.25
C GLN A 239 25.91 14.24 -3.24
N LEU A 240 25.15 14.33 -4.33
CA LEU A 240 25.22 15.43 -5.30
C LEU A 240 24.31 16.61 -4.94
N GLY A 241 23.63 16.55 -3.79
CA GLY A 241 22.75 17.62 -3.30
C GLY A 241 21.33 17.57 -3.83
N TYR A 242 20.87 16.44 -4.37
CA TYR A 242 19.49 16.25 -4.83
C TYR A 242 18.73 15.35 -3.86
N ALA A 243 17.48 15.70 -3.53
CA ALA A 243 16.60 14.84 -2.75
C ALA A 243 15.51 14.25 -3.64
N HIS A 244 15.19 12.99 -3.41
CA HIS A 244 14.01 12.33 -3.94
C HIS A 244 12.75 12.96 -3.34
N VAL A 245 11.90 13.55 -4.17
CA VAL A 245 10.71 14.31 -3.73
C VAL A 245 9.40 13.59 -4.03
N SER A 246 9.33 12.89 -5.17
CA SER A 246 8.14 12.20 -5.64
C SER A 246 8.48 10.89 -6.33
N SER A 247 7.58 9.93 -6.28
CA SER A 247 7.54 8.87 -7.30
C SER A 247 6.11 8.63 -7.76
N ASP A 248 5.94 8.51 -9.06
CA ASP A 248 4.67 8.21 -9.71
C ASP A 248 4.83 7.03 -10.67
N VAL A 249 3.74 6.34 -10.96
CA VAL A 249 3.72 5.26 -11.96
C VAL A 249 2.98 5.75 -13.18
N GLU A 250 3.67 5.91 -14.29
CA GLU A 250 3.11 6.39 -15.55
C GLU A 250 2.54 5.24 -16.37
N ALA A 251 1.34 5.41 -16.93
CA ALA A 251 0.79 4.46 -17.89
C ALA A 251 1.53 4.55 -19.23
N GLY A 252 1.87 3.40 -19.82
CA GLY A 252 2.56 3.33 -21.10
C GLY A 252 3.85 2.51 -21.01
N ALA A 253 4.84 2.88 -21.83
CA ALA A 253 6.10 2.15 -21.86
C ALA A 253 7.28 3.11 -21.98
N ALA A 254 8.19 3.04 -21.01
CA ALA A 254 9.49 3.67 -21.11
C ALA A 254 10.33 2.91 -22.14
N ARG A 255 10.92 3.64 -23.09
CA ARG A 255 11.72 3.09 -24.19
C ARG A 255 13.01 3.88 -24.34
N PHE A 256 14.15 3.19 -24.24
CA PHE A 256 15.46 3.78 -24.48
C PHE A 256 16.46 2.71 -24.91
N ASN A 257 17.39 3.08 -25.79
CA ASN A 257 18.27 2.12 -26.46
C ASN A 257 17.46 0.94 -27.04
N ASN A 258 17.83 -0.30 -26.69
CA ASN A 258 17.13 -1.52 -27.08
C ASN A 258 16.30 -2.12 -25.93
N ILE A 259 15.92 -1.31 -24.93
CA ILE A 259 15.18 -1.73 -23.75
C ILE A 259 13.82 -1.02 -23.71
N GLN A 260 12.80 -1.76 -23.30
CA GLN A 260 11.44 -1.26 -23.11
C GLN A 260 10.82 -1.92 -21.87
N SER A 261 10.03 -1.16 -21.10
CA SER A 261 9.20 -1.70 -20.00
C SER A 261 8.03 -2.53 -20.54
N SER A 262 7.66 -3.58 -19.81
CA SER A 262 6.78 -4.65 -20.30
C SER A 262 5.41 -4.70 -19.64
N LEU A 263 5.22 -4.04 -18.49
CA LEU A 263 3.96 -4.10 -17.74
C LEU A 263 2.88 -3.12 -18.20
N GLY A 264 3.14 -2.35 -19.27
CA GLY A 264 2.22 -1.30 -19.72
C GLY A 264 2.13 -0.10 -18.76
N CYS A 265 3.07 -0.02 -17.83
CA CYS A 265 3.36 1.14 -17.01
C CYS A 265 4.86 1.13 -16.62
N TYR A 266 5.34 2.21 -16.01
CA TYR A 266 6.70 2.31 -15.47
C TYR A 266 6.76 3.36 -14.34
N GLN A 267 7.73 3.25 -13.44
CA GLN A 267 7.86 4.16 -12.30
C GLN A 267 8.96 5.19 -12.54
N GLU A 268 8.66 6.45 -12.21
CA GLU A 268 9.60 7.56 -12.22
C GLU A 268 9.89 8.02 -10.80
N PHE A 269 11.17 8.26 -10.51
CA PHE A 269 11.63 8.88 -9.28
C PHE A 269 12.07 10.31 -9.59
N GLU A 270 11.39 11.29 -9.01
CA GLU A 270 11.66 12.71 -9.22
C GLU A 270 12.62 13.24 -8.14
N PHE A 271 13.71 13.85 -8.57
CA PHE A 271 14.72 14.43 -7.71
C PHE A 271 14.85 15.93 -7.93
N LYS A 272 14.91 16.70 -6.84
CA LYS A 272 15.10 18.15 -6.89
C LYS A 272 16.37 18.60 -6.16
N PRO A 273 17.07 19.63 -6.66
CA PRO A 273 18.18 20.25 -5.95
C PRO A 273 17.73 20.74 -4.58
N THR A 274 18.49 20.39 -3.55
CA THR A 274 18.25 20.85 -2.19
C THR A 274 18.99 22.16 -1.95
N ARG A 275 18.40 23.07 -1.16
CA ARG A 275 19.14 24.21 -0.61
C ARG A 275 19.93 23.69 0.60
N ASN A 276 21.25 23.60 0.48
CA ASN A 276 22.08 23.05 1.55
C ASN A 276 22.01 23.95 2.82
N ASN A 277 21.87 23.33 4.00
CA ASN A 277 22.08 23.96 5.32
C ASN A 277 23.55 24.34 5.62
N PHE A 278 24.46 24.20 4.64
CA PHE A 278 25.91 24.38 4.82
C PHE A 278 26.45 25.71 4.30
N GLY A 279 25.62 26.70 3.94
CA GLY A 279 26.08 28.03 3.52
C GLY A 279 26.92 28.08 2.22
N ASN A 280 27.42 26.93 1.75
CA ASN A 280 28.05 26.76 0.45
C ASN A 280 26.96 26.52 -0.58
N SER A 281 26.45 27.64 -1.06
CA SER A 281 25.98 27.83 -2.42
C SER A 281 26.79 27.03 -3.45
N PHE A 282 26.29 25.87 -3.89
CA PHE A 282 26.26 25.57 -5.35
C PHE A 282 25.05 26.30 -5.97
N GLY A 283 24.94 27.58 -5.64
CA GLY A 283 23.70 28.36 -5.70
C GLY A 283 23.87 29.71 -5.04
N GLY A 284 24.91 30.43 -5.45
CA GLY A 284 25.18 31.83 -5.14
C GLY A 284 25.31 32.51 -6.50
N GLY A 285 24.90 33.78 -6.59
CA GLY A 285 24.84 34.53 -7.85
C GLY A 285 25.96 34.16 -8.83
N PHE A 286 25.57 33.75 -10.04
CA PHE A 286 26.43 33.28 -11.14
C PHE A 286 27.04 31.85 -11.03
N GLY A 287 26.42 30.89 -10.32
CA GLY A 287 26.91 29.49 -10.33
C GLY A 287 26.00 28.39 -9.74
N GLY A 288 24.67 28.54 -9.83
CA GLY A 288 23.74 27.49 -9.38
C GLY A 288 23.62 26.34 -10.39
N SER A 289 23.37 25.10 -9.93
CA SER A 289 23.03 24.00 -10.85
C SER A 289 21.92 24.44 -11.80
N SER A 290 22.17 24.35 -13.10
CA SER A 290 21.18 24.70 -14.13
C SER A 290 20.01 23.71 -14.16
N VAL A 291 20.17 22.55 -13.53
CA VAL A 291 19.18 21.48 -13.43
C VAL A 291 18.09 21.86 -12.43
N LYS A 292 16.83 21.78 -12.86
CA LYS A 292 15.66 22.01 -12.00
C LYS A 292 15.21 20.73 -11.32
N GLU A 293 15.21 19.65 -12.08
CA GLU A 293 14.73 18.34 -11.67
C GLU A 293 15.44 17.27 -12.50
N VAL A 294 15.51 16.08 -11.91
CA VAL A 294 16.02 14.88 -12.54
C VAL A 294 15.01 13.79 -12.29
N GLU A 295 14.53 13.16 -13.35
CA GLU A 295 13.65 12.01 -13.25
C GLU A 295 14.44 10.76 -13.61
N ILE A 296 14.28 9.73 -12.79
CA ILE A 296 14.96 8.45 -12.99
C ILE A 296 13.89 7.37 -13.18
N THR A 297 13.94 6.69 -14.33
CA THR A 297 13.18 5.45 -14.55
C THR A 297 14.13 4.26 -14.49
N CYS A 298 13.77 3.25 -13.70
CA CYS A 298 14.52 1.99 -13.63
C CYS A 298 13.75 0.86 -14.30
N ILE A 299 14.41 0.09 -15.17
CA ILE A 299 13.89 -1.13 -15.80
C ILE A 299 14.77 -2.31 -15.35
N PRO A 300 14.37 -3.03 -14.30
CA PRO A 300 15.12 -4.20 -13.82
C PRO A 300 15.00 -5.40 -14.76
N ARG A 301 16.11 -6.11 -14.95
CA ARG A 301 16.22 -7.35 -15.71
C ARG A 301 17.10 -8.33 -14.95
N THR A 302 17.19 -9.57 -15.42
CA THR A 302 18.04 -10.59 -14.78
C THR A 302 19.53 -10.24 -14.89
N GLU A 303 19.94 -9.52 -15.93
CA GLU A 303 21.32 -9.09 -16.15
C GLU A 303 21.70 -7.75 -15.47
N GLY A 304 20.79 -7.12 -14.74
CA GLY A 304 21.01 -5.84 -14.07
C GLY A 304 19.85 -4.86 -14.22
N VAL A 305 20.06 -3.61 -13.82
CA VAL A 305 19.05 -2.54 -13.92
C VAL A 305 19.45 -1.55 -15.00
N HIS A 306 18.57 -1.35 -15.98
CA HIS A 306 18.72 -0.28 -16.97
C HIS A 306 18.07 0.98 -16.44
N VAL A 307 18.74 2.12 -16.60
CA VAL A 307 18.33 3.39 -15.99
C VAL A 307 18.21 4.43 -17.08
N LEU A 308 17.05 5.08 -17.17
CA LEU A 308 16.85 6.30 -17.94
C LEU A 308 16.88 7.48 -16.97
N LEU A 309 17.60 8.53 -17.35
CA LEU A 309 17.62 9.81 -16.67
C LEU A 309 17.12 10.87 -17.63
N GLU A 310 16.11 11.61 -17.18
CA GLU A 310 15.64 12.83 -17.79
C GLU A 310 16.07 14.03 -16.93
N VAL A 311 16.57 15.08 -17.57
CA VAL A 311 17.16 16.23 -16.88
C VAL A 311 16.58 17.51 -17.48
N ASP A 312 15.64 18.15 -16.78
CA ASP A 312 15.13 19.49 -17.11
C ASP A 312 16.10 20.56 -16.59
N ARG A 313 16.45 21.51 -17.45
CA ARG A 313 17.34 22.62 -17.15
C ARG A 313 16.64 23.96 -17.37
N ARG A 314 16.95 24.95 -16.52
CA ARG A 314 16.32 26.29 -16.54
C ARG A 314 16.41 27.05 -17.87
N TYR A 315 17.43 26.78 -18.69
CA TYR A 315 17.75 27.54 -19.90
C TYR A 315 18.06 26.66 -21.11
N ARG A 316 17.78 25.36 -21.05
CA ARG A 316 17.95 24.37 -22.13
C ARG A 316 16.76 23.41 -22.10
N GLY A 317 16.43 22.79 -23.24
CA GLY A 317 15.40 21.75 -23.27
C GLY A 317 15.84 20.46 -22.57
N ASP A 318 14.90 19.54 -22.40
CA ASP A 318 15.09 18.28 -21.70
C ASP A 318 16.18 17.44 -22.35
N SER A 319 16.98 16.76 -21.53
CA SER A 319 18.01 15.86 -22.02
C SER A 319 17.88 14.48 -21.40
N TYR A 320 17.94 13.46 -22.26
CA TYR A 320 17.90 12.06 -21.85
C TYR A 320 19.30 11.45 -21.82
N ARG A 321 19.58 10.67 -20.78
CA ARG A 321 20.78 9.82 -20.66
C ARG A 321 20.38 8.45 -20.17
N SER A 322 21.11 7.43 -20.59
CA SER A 322 20.89 6.07 -20.09
C SER A 322 22.15 5.48 -19.50
N LEU A 323 21.99 4.70 -18.43
CA LEU A 323 23.04 3.98 -17.72
C LEU A 323 22.60 2.53 -17.53
N ARG A 324 23.54 1.64 -17.26
CA ARG A 324 23.26 0.25 -16.87
C ARG A 324 24.02 -0.10 -15.59
N MET A 325 23.28 -0.57 -14.60
CA MET A 325 23.81 -1.15 -13.37
C MET A 325 23.94 -2.67 -13.56
N GLY A 326 25.04 -3.10 -14.18
CA GLY A 326 25.36 -4.50 -14.43
C GLY A 326 25.79 -5.25 -13.16
N SER A 327 26.34 -6.46 -13.30
CA SER A 327 26.79 -7.28 -12.16
C SER A 327 27.88 -6.64 -11.30
N ASP A 328 28.63 -5.68 -11.84
CA ASP A 328 29.71 -4.94 -11.21
C ASP A 328 29.26 -3.64 -10.54
N TRP A 329 27.94 -3.37 -10.48
CA TRP A 329 27.40 -2.07 -10.03
C TRP A 329 27.91 -1.62 -8.66
N GLN A 330 28.23 -2.54 -7.75
CA GLN A 330 28.74 -2.22 -6.41
C GLN A 330 30.14 -1.60 -6.42
N HIS A 331 30.91 -1.79 -7.50
CA HIS A 331 32.27 -1.28 -7.65
C HIS A 331 32.32 0.02 -8.47
N VAL A 332 31.17 0.50 -8.96
CA VAL A 332 31.06 1.72 -9.76
C VAL A 332 30.88 2.93 -8.83
N ASN A 333 31.65 3.98 -9.07
CA ASN A 333 31.45 5.27 -8.41
C ASN A 333 30.22 5.99 -9.00
N TRP A 334 29.03 5.68 -8.50
CA TRP A 334 27.77 6.24 -8.99
C TRP A 334 27.65 7.75 -8.80
N GLN A 335 28.29 8.31 -7.76
CA GLN A 335 28.33 9.76 -7.58
C GLN A 335 29.03 10.43 -8.77
N GLU A 336 30.20 9.93 -9.16
CA GLU A 336 30.94 10.45 -10.31
C GLU A 336 30.22 10.21 -11.64
N GLN A 337 29.62 9.03 -11.84
CA GLN A 337 28.84 8.72 -13.04
C GLN A 337 27.65 9.69 -13.19
N LEU A 338 26.88 9.90 -12.13
CA LEU A 338 25.74 10.82 -12.14
C LEU A 338 26.22 12.28 -12.29
N GLN A 339 27.32 12.67 -11.66
CA GLN A 339 27.88 14.01 -11.84
C GLN A 339 28.21 14.32 -13.32
N ARG A 340 28.76 13.35 -14.05
CA ARG A 340 29.03 13.51 -15.50
C ARG A 340 27.75 13.62 -16.32
N VAL A 341 26.67 12.95 -15.92
CA VAL A 341 25.35 13.03 -16.57
C VAL A 341 24.69 14.39 -16.34
N LEU A 342 24.85 14.95 -15.12
CA LEU A 342 24.21 16.20 -14.71
C LEU A 342 24.97 17.47 -15.13
N ALA A 343 26.25 17.36 -15.53
CA ALA A 343 27.05 18.46 -16.07
C ALA A 343 26.43 19.08 -17.35
#